data_AF-A0AAF0IJG5-F1
#
_entry.id   AF-A0AAF0IJG5-F1
#
_cell.length_a   1.000
_cell.length_b   1.000
_cell.length_c   1.000
_cell.angle_alpha   90.00
_cell.angle_beta   90.00
_cell.angle_gamma   90.00
#
_symmetry.space_group_name_H-M   'P 1'
#
loop_
_entity.id
_entity.type
_entity.pdbx_description
1 polymer ?
#
loop_
_entity_poly.entity_id
_entity_poly.type
_entity_poly.pdbx_seq_one_letter_code
_entity_poly.pdbx_strand_id
1 'polypeptide(L)'
;MSDLDATTPRVFLARHGETEWTKNGRYTGITELDLTSNGVKQITSTAIQLVGPGKLIDPARIVRVWVSPRRRTQQTFQHLFGASSSSSGSELEPGKVTLTEDIAEWGYGDYEGLLVSEIRALRKERGLDREEEWNIWRDGCEGGEYVPTRNENKSFGGC
;
A
#
# COMPACT_ATOMS: atom_id res chain seq x y z
N MET A 1 -7.28 6.95 28.63
CA MET A 1 -7.69 7.71 27.42
C MET A 1 -9.10 8.20 27.73
N SER A 2 -9.29 9.50 27.89
CA SER A 2 -10.61 10.06 28.25
C SER A 2 -11.62 9.83 27.13
N ASP A 3 -12.88 9.57 27.47
CA ASP A 3 -13.97 9.27 26.53
C ASP A 3 -14.19 10.36 25.45
N LEU A 4 -13.66 11.58 25.67
CA LEU A 4 -13.66 12.67 24.68
C LEU A 4 -12.80 12.35 23.44
N ASP A 5 -11.71 11.60 23.57
CA ASP A 5 -10.84 11.21 22.43
C ASP A 5 -11.42 10.03 21.64
N ALA A 6 -12.45 9.34 22.16
CA ALA A 6 -13.00 8.14 21.56
C ALA A 6 -13.84 8.39 20.30
N THR A 7 -14.12 9.66 19.97
CA THR A 7 -15.00 10.06 18.85
C THR A 7 -14.28 10.61 17.62
N THR A 8 -12.99 10.99 17.73
CA THR A 8 -12.23 11.51 16.60
C THR A 8 -12.00 10.41 15.55
N PRO A 9 -12.43 10.59 14.29
CA PRO A 9 -12.17 9.63 13.22
C PRO A 9 -10.67 9.39 13.04
N ARG A 10 -10.29 8.14 12.81
CA ARG A 10 -8.88 7.73 12.60
C ARG A 10 -8.74 7.03 11.25
N VAL A 11 -7.64 7.30 10.56
CA VAL A 11 -7.22 6.56 9.37
C VAL A 11 -5.99 5.74 9.73
N PHE A 12 -6.04 4.44 9.43
CA PHE A 12 -4.92 3.53 9.59
C PHE A 12 -4.37 3.18 8.22
N LEU A 13 -3.06 3.33 8.04
CA LEU A 13 -2.35 2.93 6.83
C LEU A 13 -1.51 1.70 7.14
N ALA A 14 -1.74 0.62 6.40
CA ALA A 14 -0.99 -0.63 6.54
C ALA A 14 -0.32 -0.96 5.20
N ARG A 15 1.01 -0.94 5.17
CA ARG A 15 1.78 -1.45 4.04
C ARG A 15 1.70 -2.97 4.03
N HIS A 16 1.70 -3.58 2.83
CA HIS A 16 1.77 -5.02 2.71
C HIS A 16 3.03 -5.61 3.35
N GLY A 17 2.95 -6.89 3.72
CA GLY A 17 4.11 -7.64 4.23
C GLY A 17 5.22 -7.82 3.19
N GLU A 18 6.36 -8.32 3.65
CA GLU A 18 7.51 -8.61 2.78
C GLU A 18 7.14 -9.53 1.59
N THR A 19 7.61 -9.17 0.39
CA THR A 19 7.66 -9.99 -0.83
C THR A 19 9.12 -10.22 -1.25
N GLU A 20 9.35 -11.08 -2.24
CA GLU A 20 10.70 -11.32 -2.79
C GLU A 20 11.39 -10.03 -3.27
N TRP A 21 10.63 -9.05 -3.78
CA TRP A 21 11.18 -7.79 -4.29
C TRP A 21 11.31 -6.70 -3.23
N THR A 22 10.43 -6.65 -2.22
CA THR A 22 10.69 -5.73 -1.10
C THR A 22 11.95 -6.13 -0.35
N LYS A 23 12.24 -7.43 -0.26
CA LYS A 23 13.41 -7.96 0.44
C LYS A 23 14.73 -7.53 -0.19
N ASN A 24 14.79 -7.35 -1.51
CA ASN A 24 16.00 -6.96 -2.21
C ASN A 24 15.97 -5.51 -2.75
N GLY A 25 14.92 -4.74 -2.46
CA GLY A 25 14.82 -3.32 -2.78
C GLY A 25 14.38 -3.02 -4.22
N ARG A 26 13.77 -3.98 -4.91
CA ARG A 26 13.23 -3.80 -6.26
C ARG A 26 11.88 -3.09 -6.24
N TYR A 27 11.69 -2.19 -7.19
CA TYR A 27 10.46 -1.43 -7.37
C TYR A 27 9.34 -2.39 -7.81
N THR A 28 8.23 -2.44 -7.07
CA THR A 28 7.15 -3.42 -7.28
C THR A 28 5.81 -2.69 -7.41
N GLY A 29 5.41 -2.36 -8.63
CA GLY A 29 4.16 -1.68 -8.94
C GLY A 29 3.09 -2.71 -9.26
N ILE A 30 2.89 -2.95 -10.55
CA ILE A 30 1.84 -3.84 -11.07
C ILE A 30 2.18 -5.32 -10.96
N THR A 31 3.45 -5.69 -10.77
CA THR A 31 3.85 -7.10 -10.71
C THR A 31 3.17 -7.77 -9.52
N GLU A 32 2.48 -8.88 -9.81
CA GLU A 32 1.80 -9.68 -8.81
C GLU A 32 2.80 -10.60 -8.11
N LEU A 33 3.11 -10.26 -6.87
CA LEU A 33 3.98 -11.04 -5.99
C LEU A 33 3.19 -11.48 -4.76
N ASP A 34 3.47 -12.70 -4.32
CA ASP A 34 2.99 -13.23 -3.05
C ASP A 34 3.85 -12.70 -1.89
N LEU A 35 3.28 -12.72 -0.68
CA LEU A 35 4.05 -12.52 0.55
C LEU A 35 5.06 -13.67 0.72
N THR A 36 6.25 -13.35 1.20
CA THR A 36 7.19 -14.37 1.66
C THR A 36 6.68 -15.01 2.95
N SER A 37 7.25 -16.16 3.33
CA SER A 37 6.98 -16.76 4.65
C SER A 37 7.30 -15.81 5.81
N ASN A 38 8.30 -14.93 5.64
CA ASN A 38 8.62 -13.88 6.60
C ASN A 38 7.56 -12.77 6.60
N GLY A 39 7.10 -12.34 5.42
CA GLY A 39 6.01 -11.37 5.27
C GLY A 39 4.72 -11.82 5.95
N VAL A 40 4.33 -13.09 5.79
CA VAL A 40 3.18 -13.67 6.50
C VAL A 40 3.36 -13.60 8.02
N LYS A 41 4.54 -13.97 8.54
CA LYS A 41 4.85 -13.90 9.98
C LYS A 41 4.84 -12.47 10.52
N GLN A 42 5.37 -11.52 9.76
CA GLN A 42 5.38 -10.09 10.10
C GLN A 42 3.96 -9.57 10.30
N ILE A 43 3.07 -9.85 9.34
CA ILE A 43 1.69 -9.36 9.39
C ILE A 43 0.89 -10.09 10.47
N THR A 44 1.04 -11.41 10.59
CA THR A 44 0.33 -12.18 11.63
C THR A 44 0.73 -11.72 13.03
N SER A 45 2.02 -11.46 13.27
CA SER A 45 2.50 -10.94 14.57
C SER A 45 1.94 -9.55 14.87
N THR A 46 1.88 -8.69 13.83
CA THR A 46 1.27 -7.35 13.92
C THR A 46 -0.22 -7.45 14.27
N ALA A 47 -0.95 -8.37 13.64
CA ALA A 47 -2.37 -8.61 13.90
C ALA A 47 -2.61 -9.01 15.36
N ILE A 48 -1.82 -9.97 15.88
CA ILE A 48 -1.89 -10.43 17.28
C ILE A 48 -1.71 -9.27 18.26
N GLN A 49 -0.85 -8.29 17.96
CA GLN A 49 -0.59 -7.18 18.87
C GLN A 49 -1.60 -6.03 18.74
N LEU A 50 -2.06 -5.73 17.51
CA LEU A 50 -2.78 -4.48 17.22
C LEU A 50 -4.28 -4.67 16.97
N VAL A 51 -4.70 -5.85 16.52
CA VAL A 51 -6.08 -6.11 16.05
C VAL A 51 -6.85 -6.96 17.06
N GLY A 52 -8.06 -6.49 17.40
CA GLY A 52 -9.02 -7.20 18.24
C GLY A 52 -9.79 -6.29 19.20
N PRO A 53 -10.74 -6.86 19.96
CA PRO A 53 -11.58 -6.09 20.87
C PRO A 53 -10.76 -5.27 21.87
N GLY A 54 -11.02 -3.97 21.95
CA GLY A 54 -10.32 -3.05 22.85
C GLY A 54 -8.85 -2.76 22.50
N LYS A 55 -8.31 -3.29 21.41
CA LYS A 55 -6.96 -2.96 20.92
C LYS A 55 -6.98 -1.68 20.08
N LEU A 56 -5.79 -1.29 19.60
CA LEU A 56 -5.60 -0.11 18.77
C LEU A 56 -6.56 -0.10 17.56
N ILE A 57 -6.66 -1.26 16.90
CA ILE A 57 -7.54 -1.52 15.77
C ILE A 57 -8.60 -2.53 16.23
N ASP A 58 -9.74 -2.01 16.67
CA ASP A 58 -10.90 -2.82 17.04
C ASP A 58 -11.82 -2.99 15.82
N PRO A 59 -12.00 -4.21 15.26
CA PRO A 59 -12.85 -4.44 14.09
C PRO A 59 -14.30 -3.96 14.27
N ALA A 60 -14.82 -3.95 15.51
CA ALA A 60 -16.16 -3.46 15.80
C ALA A 60 -16.30 -1.94 15.54
N ARG A 61 -15.18 -1.20 15.59
CA ARG A 61 -15.11 0.25 15.36
C ARG A 61 -14.68 0.63 13.95
N ILE A 62 -14.31 -0.35 13.11
CA ILE A 62 -13.94 -0.09 11.73
C ILE A 62 -15.22 0.16 10.91
N VAL A 63 -15.27 1.30 10.24
CA VAL A 63 -16.40 1.69 9.37
C VAL A 63 -16.16 1.31 7.91
N ARG A 64 -14.90 1.34 7.46
CA ARG A 64 -14.51 1.02 6.08
C ARG A 64 -13.06 0.59 6.00
N VAL A 65 -12.77 -0.31 5.08
CA VAL A 65 -11.43 -0.76 4.71
C VAL A 65 -11.30 -0.69 3.20
N TRP A 66 -10.27 -0.02 2.71
CA TRP A 66 -9.88 -0.06 1.31
C TRP A 66 -8.62 -0.89 1.18
N VAL A 67 -8.57 -1.77 0.18
CA VAL A 67 -7.44 -2.65 -0.07
C VAL A 67 -7.02 -2.49 -1.52
N SER A 68 -5.72 -2.33 -1.75
CA SER A 68 -5.18 -2.35 -3.11
C SER A 68 -5.48 -3.71 -3.75
N PRO A 69 -5.81 -3.77 -5.05
CA PRO A 69 -6.12 -5.01 -5.76
C PRO A 69 -4.91 -5.94 -5.93
N ARG A 70 -3.68 -5.51 -5.60
CA ARG A 70 -2.50 -6.37 -5.65
C ARG A 70 -2.64 -7.56 -4.69
N ARG A 71 -2.16 -8.74 -5.07
CA ARG A 71 -2.31 -9.97 -4.28
C ARG A 71 -1.63 -9.87 -2.91
N ARG A 72 -0.43 -9.29 -2.84
CA ARG A 72 0.29 -9.03 -1.58
C ARG A 72 -0.49 -8.20 -0.56
N THR A 73 -1.27 -7.21 -1.01
CA THR A 73 -2.12 -6.39 -0.14
C THR A 73 -3.37 -7.14 0.29
N GLN A 74 -3.96 -7.93 -0.60
CA GLN A 74 -5.09 -8.82 -0.24
C GLN A 74 -4.68 -9.89 0.79
N GLN A 75 -3.53 -10.54 0.61
CA GLN A 75 -2.97 -11.50 1.60
C GLN A 75 -2.68 -10.81 2.94
N THR A 76 -2.10 -9.61 2.91
CA THR A 76 -1.88 -8.82 4.12
C THR A 76 -3.19 -8.55 4.86
N PHE A 77 -4.23 -8.11 4.14
CA PHE A 77 -5.56 -7.91 4.71
C PHE A 77 -6.12 -9.19 5.35
N GLN A 78 -6.01 -10.33 4.66
CA GLN A 78 -6.43 -11.63 5.17
C GLN A 78 -5.68 -12.03 6.44
N HIS A 79 -4.38 -11.77 6.54
CA HIS A 79 -3.61 -12.06 7.76
C HIS A 79 -3.90 -11.09 8.92
N LEU A 80 -4.28 -9.84 8.62
CA LEU A 80 -4.67 -8.86 9.65
C LEU A 80 -6.05 -9.16 10.27
N PHE A 81 -7.02 -9.58 9.45
CA PHE A 81 -8.43 -9.69 9.87
C PHE A 81 -9.03 -11.10 9.75
N GLY A 82 -8.42 -12.00 8.99
CA GLY A 82 -8.96 -13.34 8.68
C GLY A 82 -8.46 -14.47 9.58
N ALA A 83 -7.51 -14.24 10.48
CA ALA A 83 -6.97 -15.27 11.38
C ALA A 83 -7.75 -15.45 12.70
N SER A 84 -8.88 -14.73 12.89
CA SER A 84 -9.68 -14.83 14.13
C SER A 84 -10.76 -15.91 14.11
N SER A 85 -10.73 -16.81 13.12
CA SER A 85 -11.73 -17.87 12.87
C SER A 85 -11.81 -18.97 13.93
N SER A 86 -11.36 -18.76 15.15
CA SER A 86 -11.46 -19.78 16.20
C SER A 86 -11.86 -19.29 17.58
N SER A 87 -11.96 -17.98 17.82
CA SER A 87 -12.61 -17.44 19.02
C SER A 87 -12.54 -15.92 19.01
N SER A 88 -13.68 -15.27 19.19
CA SER A 88 -13.82 -13.83 19.52
C SER A 88 -13.95 -12.85 18.33
N GLY A 89 -15.12 -12.81 17.70
CA GLY A 89 -15.78 -11.56 17.24
C GLY A 89 -14.98 -10.52 16.43
N SER A 90 -13.95 -10.92 15.68
CA SER A 90 -13.00 -10.03 15.01
C SER A 90 -13.15 -10.03 13.48
N GLU A 91 -14.22 -10.64 12.96
CA GLU A 91 -14.51 -10.64 11.52
C GLU A 91 -15.10 -9.29 11.11
N LEU A 92 -14.61 -8.75 9.98
CA LEU A 92 -15.16 -7.53 9.40
C LEU A 92 -16.45 -7.86 8.66
N GLU A 93 -17.48 -7.03 8.85
CA GLU A 93 -18.72 -7.12 8.06
C GLU A 93 -18.39 -7.08 6.55
N PRO A 94 -18.91 -8.02 5.73
CA PRO A 94 -18.54 -8.15 4.31
C PRO A 94 -18.70 -6.88 3.48
N GLY A 95 -19.63 -5.98 3.84
CA GLY A 95 -19.86 -4.71 3.14
C GLY A 95 -18.88 -3.58 3.49
N LYS A 96 -17.95 -3.78 4.42
CA LYS A 96 -16.98 -2.76 4.84
C LYS A 96 -15.72 -2.71 4.00
N VAL A 97 -15.44 -3.76 3.22
CA VAL A 97 -14.18 -3.93 2.48
C VAL A 97 -14.40 -3.58 1.01
N THR A 98 -13.51 -2.76 0.43
CA THR A 98 -13.56 -2.39 -0.98
C THR A 98 -12.17 -2.49 -1.61
N LEU A 99 -12.07 -3.18 -2.74
CA LEU A 99 -10.86 -3.14 -3.56
C LEU A 99 -10.90 -1.86 -4.42
N THR A 100 -9.81 -1.11 -4.47
CA THR A 100 -9.71 0.08 -5.33
C THR A 100 -8.29 0.26 -5.88
N GLU A 101 -8.20 0.59 -7.17
CA GLU A 101 -6.93 0.95 -7.84
C GLU A 101 -6.39 2.32 -7.36
N ASP A 102 -7.20 3.16 -6.69
CA ASP A 102 -6.77 4.48 -6.20
C ASP A 102 -5.65 4.42 -5.15
N ILE A 103 -5.44 3.25 -4.54
CA ILE A 103 -4.37 2.98 -3.58
C ILE A 103 -3.42 1.87 -4.09
N ALA A 104 -3.41 1.62 -5.39
CA ALA A 104 -2.34 0.84 -6.00
C ALA A 104 -0.99 1.54 -5.80
N GLU A 105 0.08 0.75 -5.83
CA GLU A 105 1.43 1.31 -5.84
C GLU A 105 1.66 2.11 -7.13
N TRP A 106 2.58 3.07 -7.07
CA TRP A 106 3.02 3.85 -8.22
C TRP A 106 3.28 2.97 -9.44
N GLY A 107 2.74 3.37 -10.60
CA GLY A 107 3.03 2.71 -11.86
C GLY A 107 4.47 2.95 -12.30
N TYR A 108 5.38 2.01 -12.03
CA TYR A 108 6.82 2.23 -12.29
C TYR A 108 7.24 2.12 -13.75
N GLY A 109 6.37 1.66 -14.66
CA GLY A 109 6.66 1.62 -16.11
C GLY A 109 7.94 0.86 -16.43
N ASP A 110 8.85 1.52 -17.14
CA ASP A 110 10.17 0.98 -17.51
C ASP A 110 11.04 0.59 -16.31
N TYR A 111 10.67 1.01 -15.10
CA TYR A 111 11.43 0.81 -13.87
C TYR A 111 10.91 -0.35 -13.01
N GLU A 112 9.83 -1.01 -13.44
CA GLU A 112 9.26 -2.16 -12.75
C GLU A 112 10.32 -3.27 -12.56
N GLY A 113 10.48 -3.73 -11.32
CA GLY A 113 11.44 -4.76 -10.96
C GLY A 113 12.89 -4.30 -10.88
N LEU A 114 13.21 -3.03 -11.16
CA LEU A 114 14.58 -2.52 -11.07
C LEU A 114 14.93 -2.04 -9.65
N LEU A 115 16.22 -2.03 -9.35
CA LEU A 115 16.83 -1.33 -8.23
C LEU A 115 16.98 0.16 -8.56
N VAL A 116 17.00 1.01 -7.54
CA VAL A 116 17.26 2.46 -7.71
C VAL A 116 18.55 2.74 -8.50
N SER A 117 19.60 1.95 -8.26
CA SER A 117 20.87 2.09 -8.99
C SER A 117 20.75 1.72 -10.46
N GLU A 118 19.95 0.68 -10.78
CA GLU A 118 19.69 0.24 -12.15
C GLU A 118 18.87 1.31 -12.89
N ILE A 119 17.86 1.90 -12.23
CA ILE A 119 17.05 2.99 -12.80
C ILE A 119 17.92 4.21 -13.10
N ARG A 120 18.76 4.63 -12.15
CA ARG A 120 19.66 5.78 -12.34
C ARG A 120 20.67 5.54 -13.46
N ALA A 121 21.19 4.31 -13.60
CA ALA A 121 22.08 3.95 -14.70
C ALA A 121 21.33 4.01 -16.05
N LEU A 122 20.16 3.39 -16.14
CA LEU A 122 19.32 3.38 -17.33
C LEU A 122 18.96 4.80 -17.79
N ARG A 123 18.54 5.67 -16.86
CA ARG A 123 18.22 7.06 -17.16
C ARG A 123 19.44 7.85 -17.67
N LYS A 124 20.61 7.63 -17.08
CA LYS A 124 21.87 8.23 -17.55
C LYS A 124 22.27 7.75 -18.95
N GLU A 125 22.10 6.46 -19.25
CA GLU A 125 22.33 5.90 -20.59
C GLU A 125 21.41 6.54 -21.64
N ARG A 126 20.17 6.87 -21.25
CA ARG A 126 19.21 7.63 -22.08
C ARG A 126 19.51 9.13 -22.14
N GLY A 127 20.57 9.59 -21.46
CA GLY A 127 20.99 10.98 -21.45
C GLY A 127 20.15 11.90 -20.57
N LEU A 128 19.36 11.36 -19.66
CA LEU A 128 18.58 12.09 -18.65
C LEU A 128 19.46 12.41 -17.41
N ASP A 129 18.89 13.19 -16.48
CA ASP A 129 19.47 13.48 -15.16
C ASP A 129 20.88 14.09 -15.18
N ARG A 130 21.17 14.93 -16.18
CA ARG A 130 22.49 15.56 -16.37
C ARG A 130 22.78 16.65 -15.34
N GLU A 131 21.76 17.42 -15.00
CA GLU A 131 21.86 18.57 -14.10
C GLU A 131 21.49 18.20 -12.66
N GLU A 132 20.50 17.31 -12.50
CA GLU A 132 20.02 16.85 -11.20
C GLU A 132 19.71 15.35 -11.25
N GLU A 133 19.96 14.64 -10.14
CA GLU A 133 19.64 13.21 -10.03
C GLU A 133 18.12 12.99 -10.00
N TRP A 134 17.69 11.89 -10.61
CA TRP A 134 16.29 11.47 -10.62
C TRP A 134 15.69 11.40 -9.22
N ASN A 135 14.51 12.03 -9.09
CA ASN A 135 13.67 11.96 -7.91
C ASN A 135 12.27 11.56 -8.35
N ILE A 136 11.81 10.36 -7.94
CA ILE A 136 10.48 9.84 -8.31
C ILE A 136 9.35 10.82 -7.98
N TRP A 137 9.45 11.55 -6.87
CA TRP A 137 8.42 12.48 -6.40
C TRP A 137 8.32 13.77 -7.23
N ARG A 138 9.30 14.03 -8.10
CA ARG A 138 9.33 15.18 -9.02
C ARG A 138 9.16 14.71 -10.46
N ASP A 139 9.88 13.67 -10.84
CA ASP A 139 10.10 13.28 -12.23
C ASP A 139 9.20 12.12 -12.67
N GLY A 140 8.58 11.40 -11.73
CA GLY A 140 7.79 10.20 -12.02
C GLY A 140 8.63 9.05 -12.58
N CYS A 141 8.00 8.21 -13.40
CA CYS A 141 8.62 7.06 -14.06
C CYS A 141 8.37 7.05 -15.57
N GLU A 142 9.43 6.81 -16.36
CA GLU A 142 9.29 6.62 -17.80
C GLU A 142 8.37 5.41 -18.09
N GLY A 143 7.43 5.57 -19.03
CA GLY A 143 6.43 4.53 -19.33
C GLY A 143 5.44 4.23 -18.19
N GLY A 144 5.47 5.03 -17.12
CA GLY A 144 4.69 4.84 -15.91
C GLY A 144 3.90 6.09 -15.51
N GLU A 145 3.65 6.19 -14.21
CA GLU A 145 2.94 7.33 -13.61
C GLU A 145 3.87 8.53 -13.41
N TYR A 146 3.30 9.72 -13.57
CA TYR A 146 3.94 11.00 -13.35
C TYR A 146 3.20 11.78 -12.28
N VAL A 147 3.93 12.65 -11.58
CA VAL A 147 3.32 13.59 -10.64
C VAL A 147 2.48 14.57 -11.47
N PRO A 148 1.16 14.71 -11.20
CA PRO A 148 0.35 15.70 -11.88
C PRO A 148 0.92 17.09 -11.63
N THR A 149 1.25 17.83 -12.70
CA THR A 149 1.67 19.22 -12.53
C THR A 149 0.47 20.04 -12.04
N ARG A 150 0.70 20.98 -11.12
CA ARG A 150 -0.32 21.79 -10.43
C ARG A 150 -1.28 22.57 -11.36
N ASN A 151 -1.06 22.56 -12.67
CA ASN A 151 -1.89 23.24 -13.67
C ASN A 151 -2.95 22.37 -14.34
N GLU A 152 -3.07 21.09 -14.01
CA GLU A 152 -4.23 20.30 -14.40
C GLU A 152 -5.36 20.45 -13.37
N ASN A 153 -5.91 21.67 -13.28
CA ASN A 153 -7.30 21.82 -12.86
C ASN A 153 -8.16 21.16 -13.94
N LYS A 154 -8.36 19.84 -13.83
CA LYS A 154 -9.50 19.18 -14.46
C LYS A 154 -10.74 19.90 -13.92
N SER A 155 -11.32 20.71 -14.78
CA SER A 155 -12.69 21.18 -14.65
C SER A 155 -13.56 20.01 -14.21
N PHE A 156 -14.07 20.05 -12.98
CA PHE A 156 -15.27 19.33 -12.62
C PHE A 156 -16.41 19.95 -13.46
N GLY A 157 -16.49 19.49 -14.71
CA GLY A 157 -17.62 19.71 -15.60
C GLY A 157 -18.75 18.80 -15.15
N GLY A 158 -19.88 19.41 -14.82
CA GLY A 158 -21.04 18.71 -14.30
C GLY A 158 -21.72 17.78 -15.29
N CYS A 159 -22.47 16.84 -14.73
CA CYS A 159 -23.91 16.67 -14.90
C CYS A 159 -24.45 16.09 -13.59
#